data_AF-A0A6I2FTN5-F1
#
_entry.id   AF-A0A6I2FTN5-F1
#
_cell.length_a   1.000
_cell.length_b   1.000
_cell.length_c   1.000
_cell.angle_alpha   90.00
_cell.angle_beta   90.00
_cell.angle_gamma   90.00
#
_symmetry.space_group_name_H-M   'P 1'
#
loop_
_entity.id
_entity.type
_entity.pdbx_description
1 polymer ?
#
loop_
_entity_poly.entity_id
_entity_poly.type
_entity_poly.pdbx_seq_one_letter_code
_entity_poly.pdbx_strand_id
1 'polypeptide(L)' 'MVDAKAQLERELGGPLAALELLSEAETADLLEVFRQAQRTETEEMVAAVDKTVSALPWPLSTAAKKIMFGNRLG' A
#
# COMPACT_ATOMS: atom_id res chain seq x y z
N MET A 1 19.62 -3.20 15.85
CA MET A 1 18.65 -4.22 15.39
C MET A 1 17.37 -3.49 15.05
N VAL A 2 16.77 -3.84 13.92
CA VAL A 2 15.56 -3.19 13.43
C VAL A 2 14.37 -3.97 13.99
N ASP A 3 13.58 -3.34 14.85
CA ASP A 3 12.46 -3.96 15.58
C ASP A 3 11.25 -4.18 14.66
N ALA A 4 10.91 -5.43 14.37
CA ALA A 4 9.79 -5.80 13.48
C ALA A 4 8.44 -5.33 14.02
N LYS A 5 8.26 -5.29 15.34
CA LYS A 5 7.04 -4.81 15.98
C LYS A 5 6.85 -3.33 15.76
N ALA A 6 7.88 -2.52 16.01
CA ALA A 6 7.84 -1.08 15.76
C ALA A 6 7.60 -0.76 14.28
N GLN A 7 8.03 -1.63 13.35
CA GLN A 7 7.69 -1.47 11.93
C GLN A 7 6.21 -1.75 11.67
N LEU A 8 5.70 -2.87 12.17
CA LEU A 8 4.31 -3.26 11.96
C LEU A 8 3.33 -2.28 12.62
N GLU A 9 3.62 -1.76 13.81
CA GLU A 9 2.81 -0.73 14.46
C GLU A 9 2.72 0.56 13.62
N ARG A 10 3.82 0.98 12.98
CA ARG A 10 3.79 2.15 12.08
C ARG A 10 2.92 1.90 10.86
N GLU A 11 2.98 0.70 10.30
CA GLU A 11 2.20 0.30 9.13
C GLU A 11 0.70 0.14 9.46
N LEU A 12 0.37 -0.26 10.69
CA LEU A 12 -1.02 -0.38 11.20
C LEU A 12 -1.60 0.92 11.78
N GLY A 13 -0.82 2.01 11.81
CA GLY A 13 -1.29 3.32 12.29
C GLY A 13 -1.21 3.54 13.80
N GLY A 14 -0.44 2.71 14.53
CA GLY A 14 -0.15 2.92 15.94
C GLY A 14 0.12 1.62 16.72
N PRO A 15 0.39 1.74 18.03
CA PRO A 15 0.62 0.59 18.90
C PRO A 15 -0.59 -0.34 18.96
N LEU A 16 -0.33 -1.66 18.92
CA LEU A 16 -1.38 -2.67 18.94
C LEU A 16 -1.04 -3.77 19.95
N ALA A 17 -1.84 -3.86 21.02
CA ALA A 17 -1.59 -4.80 22.12
C ALA A 17 -1.55 -6.28 21.69
N ALA A 18 -2.21 -6.63 20.58
CA ALA A 18 -2.17 -7.99 20.04
C ALA A 18 -0.77 -8.41 19.54
N LEU A 19 0.11 -7.45 19.19
CA LEU A 19 1.48 -7.74 18.79
C LEU A 19 2.37 -8.16 19.97
N GLU A 20 1.96 -7.88 21.22
CA GLU A 20 2.67 -8.37 22.42
C GLU A 20 2.51 -9.88 22.61
N LEU A 21 1.53 -10.50 21.95
CA LEU A 21 1.28 -11.94 22.01
C LEU A 21 2.09 -12.71 20.97
N LEU A 22 2.77 -12.01 20.06
CA LEU A 22 3.54 -12.59 18.97
C LEU A 22 5.02 -12.60 19.34
N SER A 23 5.71 -13.66 18.96
CA SER A 23 7.17 -13.67 18.90
C SER A 23 7.70 -12.70 17.85
N GLU A 24 8.99 -12.37 17.92
CA GLU A 24 9.65 -11.51 16.93
C GLU A 24 9.56 -12.12 15.51
N ALA A 25 9.68 -13.44 15.39
CA ALA A 25 9.55 -14.15 14.12
C ALA A 25 8.13 -14.05 13.55
N GLU A 26 7.10 -14.30 14.36
CA GLU A 26 5.69 -14.18 13.93
C GLU A 26 5.33 -12.74 13.55
N THR A 27 5.91 -11.76 14.25
CA THR A 27 5.74 -10.34 13.92
C THR A 27 6.40 -9.98 12.59
N ALA A 28 7.59 -10.52 12.31
CA ALA A 28 8.28 -10.33 11.04
C ALA A 28 7.51 -10.96 9.88
N ASP A 29 6.97 -12.17 10.06
CA ASP A 29 6.14 -12.85 9.06
C ASP A 29 4.86 -12.04 8.78
N LEU A 30 4.17 -11.57 9.83
CA LEU A 30 2.97 -10.76 9.68
C LEU A 30 3.25 -9.43 8.97
N LEU A 31 4.40 -8.82 9.25
CA LEU A 31 4.86 -7.62 8.56
C LEU A 31 5.10 -7.86 7.07
N GLU A 32 5.69 -9.00 6.69
CA GLU A 32 5.88 -9.35 5.29
C GLU A 32 4.55 -9.54 4.56
N VAL A 33 3.59 -10.24 5.18
CA VAL A 33 2.23 -10.42 4.67
C VAL A 33 1.53 -9.06 4.49
N PHE A 34 1.62 -8.18 5.49
CA PHE A 34 0.99 -6.86 5.44
C PHE A 34 1.56 -6.00 4.31
N ARG A 35 2.88 -5.99 4.14
CA ARG A 35 3.56 -5.29 3.03
C ARG A 35 3.17 -5.85 1.68
N GLN A 36 3.03 -7.16 1.56
CA GLN A 36 2.60 -7.78 0.31
C GLN A 36 1.17 -7.37 -0.02
N ALA A 37 0.26 -7.36 0.97
CA ALA A 37 -1.11 -6.90 0.78
C ALA A 37 -1.19 -5.43 0.33
N GLN A 38 -0.41 -4.53 0.94
CA GLN A 38 -0.35 -3.12 0.51
C GLN A 38 0.15 -2.95 -0.93
N ARG A 39 1.15 -3.74 -1.35
CA ARG A 39 1.64 -3.72 -2.74
C ARG A 39 0.55 -4.16 -3.70
N THR A 40 -0.13 -5.27 -3.41
CA THR A 40 -1.23 -5.78 -4.24
C THR A 40 -2.39 -4.79 -4.30
N GLU A 41 -2.81 -4.19 -3.18
CA GLU A 41 -3.86 -3.16 -3.17
C GLU A 41 -3.48 -1.95 -4.05
N THR A 42 -2.22 -1.51 -3.97
CA THR A 42 -1.72 -0.42 -4.80
C THR A 42 -1.78 -0.79 -6.28
N GLU A 43 -1.31 -1.98 -6.66
CA GLU A 43 -1.33 -2.48 -8.04
C GLU A 43 -2.76 -2.60 -8.59
N GLU A 44 -3.69 -3.14 -7.80
CA GLU A 44 -5.11 -3.25 -8.18
C GLU A 44 -5.75 -1.86 -8.35
N MET A 45 -5.44 -0.92 -7.45
CA MET A 45 -5.89 0.45 -7.57
C MET A 45 -5.35 1.10 -8.85
N VAL A 46 -4.04 0.96 -9.16
CA VAL A 46 -3.45 1.46 -10.41
C VAL A 46 -4.17 0.86 -11.63
N ALA A 47 -4.40 -0.46 -11.63
CA ALA A 47 -5.07 -1.15 -12.74
C ALA A 47 -6.51 -0.65 -12.94
N ALA A 48 -7.26 -0.42 -11.86
CA ALA A 48 -8.61 0.13 -11.92
C ALA A 48 -8.63 1.57 -12.48
N VAL A 49 -7.63 2.38 -12.12
CA VAL A 49 -7.43 3.73 -12.66
C VAL A 49 -7.10 3.67 -14.14
N ASP A 50 -6.16 2.83 -14.55
CA ASP A 50 -5.76 2.68 -15.94
C ASP A 50 -6.93 2.24 -16.81
N LYS A 51 -7.74 1.29 -16.34
CA LYS A 51 -8.97 0.88 -17.04
C LYS A 51 -9.93 2.04 -17.23
N THR A 52 -10.15 2.83 -16.18
CA THR A 52 -11.09 3.97 -16.22
C THR A 52 -10.57 5.08 -17.15
N VAL A 53 -9.28 5.39 -17.08
CA VAL A 53 -8.66 6.45 -17.88
C VAL A 53 -8.48 6.03 -19.34
N SER A 54 -8.27 4.75 -19.62
CA SER A 54 -8.16 4.23 -21.00
C SER A 54 -9.42 4.45 -21.83
N ALA A 55 -10.57 4.69 -21.19
CA ALA A 55 -11.81 5.07 -21.86
C ALA A 55 -11.82 6.54 -22.35
N LEU A 56 -10.84 7.38 -21.95
CA LEU A 56 -10.73 8.78 -22.35
C LEU A 56 -9.84 8.96 -23.60
N PRO A 57 -10.15 9.95 -24.47
CA PRO A 57 -9.25 10.35 -25.55
C PRO A 57 -7.87 10.76 -25.02
N TRP A 58 -6.83 10.42 -25.78
CA TRP A 58 -5.42 10.52 -25.39
C TRP A 58 -4.95 11.86 -24.76
N PRO A 59 -5.41 13.06 -25.15
CA PRO A 59 -4.98 14.29 -24.47
C PRO A 59 -5.57 14.46 -23.06
N LEU A 60 -6.74 13.88 -22.77
CA LEU A 60 -7.44 14.05 -21.49
C LEU A 60 -6.99 13.02 -20.45
N SER A 61 -6.58 11.84 -20.89
CA SER A 61 -6.12 10.74 -20.02
C SER A 61 -4.97 11.17 -19.09
N THR A 62 -3.95 11.84 -19.63
CA THR A 62 -2.77 12.29 -18.88
C THR A 62 -3.12 13.38 -17.85
N ALA A 63 -3.95 14.35 -18.24
CA ALA A 63 -4.40 15.41 -17.33
C ALA A 63 -5.27 14.86 -16.20
N ALA A 64 -6.18 13.93 -16.52
CA ALA A 64 -7.06 13.29 -15.55
C ALA A 64 -6.28 12.46 -14.52
N LYS A 65 -5.29 11.66 -14.94
CA LYS A 65 -4.41 10.92 -14.01
C LYS A 65 -3.66 11.85 -13.06
N LYS A 66 -3.10 12.95 -13.59
CA LYS A 66 -2.34 13.92 -12.79
C LYS A 66 -3.19 14.65 -11.75
N ILE A 67 -4.44 14.99 -12.09
CA ILE A 67 -5.37 15.67 -11.17
C ILE A 67 -5.88 14.70 -10.09
N MET A 68 -6.25 13.47 -10.46
CA MET A 68 -6.85 12.52 -9.52
C MET A 68 -5.82 11.84 -8.60
N PHE A 69 -4.59 11.58 -9.07
CA PHE A 69 -3.62 10.74 -8.36
C PHE A 69 -2.28 11.42 -8.06
N GLY A 70 -2.04 12.64 -8.55
CA GLY A 70 -0.79 13.38 -8.30
C GLY A 70 0.46 12.57 -8.72
N ASN A 71 1.48 12.57 -7.87
CA ASN A 71 2.72 11.80 -8.06
C ASN A 71 2.67 10.36 -7.48
N ARG A 72 1.50 9.87 -7.03
CA ARG A 72 1.41 8.53 -6.40
C ARG A 72 1.40 7.36 -7.38
N LEU A 73 1.27 7.63 -8.68
CA LEU A 73 1.27 6.64 -9.76
C LEU A 73 2.44 6.86 -10.75
N GLY A 74 3.46 7.60 -10.32
CA GLY A 74 4.63 7.96 -11.15
C GLY A 74 5.78 6.99 -10.99
#